data_AF-A0A7C0VRC6-F1
#
_entry.id   AF-A0A7C0VRC6-F1
#
_cell.length_a   1.000
_cell.length_b   1.000
_cell.length_c   1.000
_cell.angle_alpha   90.00
_cell.angle_beta   90.00
_cell.angle_gamma   90.00
#
_symmetry.space_group_name_H-M   'P 1'
#
loop_
_entity.id
_entity.type
_entity.pdbx_description
1 polymer ?
#
loop_
_entity_poly.entity_id
_entity_poly.type
_entity_poly.pdbx_seq_one_letter_code
_entity_poly.pdbx_strand_id
1 'polypeptide(L)' 'MEAVAKVSARISLKHSIEICKAIRGMNVEKAINFLDNLIKKKIKLPCGRYHPNAAKEIMNLIKSAKANAENKG' A
#
# COMPACT_ATOMS: atom_id res chain seq x y z
N MET A 1 7.01 -21.08 -2.53
CA MET A 1 7.40 -19.66 -2.65
C MET A 1 6.43 -18.81 -1.85
N GLU A 2 6.82 -18.50 -0.62
CA GLU A 2 6.00 -17.83 0.39
C GLU A 2 5.60 -16.43 -0.05
N ALA A 3 4.35 -16.04 0.21
CA ALA A 3 3.94 -14.66 0.07
C ALA A 3 4.74 -13.83 1.09
N VAL A 4 5.62 -12.94 0.62
CA VAL A 4 6.44 -12.09 1.50
C VAL A 4 5.56 -10.99 2.10
N ALA A 5 4.76 -11.36 3.09
CA ALA A 5 4.15 -10.41 4.01
C ALA A 5 5.16 -10.15 5.12
N LYS A 6 5.78 -8.96 5.12
CA LYS A 6 6.69 -8.56 6.20
C LYS A 6 5.89 -8.49 7.51
N VAL A 7 6.10 -9.46 8.40
CA VAL A 7 5.35 -9.63 9.65
C VAL A 7 5.52 -8.43 10.60
N SER A 8 6.64 -7.72 10.52
CA SER A 8 6.94 -6.53 11.34
C SER A 8 7.37 -5.32 10.49
N ALA A 9 6.39 -4.48 10.13
CA ALA A 9 6.64 -3.16 9.59
C ALA A 9 6.75 -2.15 10.75
N ARG A 10 7.77 -1.27 10.76
CA ARG A 10 7.94 -0.21 11.79
C ARG A 10 7.00 0.98 11.51
N ILE A 11 5.72 0.70 11.35
CA ILE A 11 4.66 1.68 11.05
C ILE A 11 3.48 1.47 12.00
N SER A 12 2.77 2.55 12.28
CA SER A 12 1.56 2.48 13.11
C SER A 12 0.47 1.67 12.41
N LEU A 13 -0.10 0.72 13.14
CA LEU A 13 -1.23 -0.10 12.70
C LEU A 13 -2.42 0.77 12.27
N LYS A 14 -2.72 1.86 12.99
CA LYS A 14 -3.85 2.75 12.67
C LYS A 14 -3.73 3.35 11.28
N HIS A 15 -2.54 3.86 10.95
CA HIS A 15 -2.27 4.45 9.64
C HIS A 15 -2.36 3.40 8.53
N SER A 16 -1.82 2.21 8.77
CA SER A 16 -1.89 1.11 7.81
C SER A 16 -3.33 0.65 7.57
N ILE A 17 -4.16 0.55 8.62
CA ILE A 17 -5.57 0.16 8.49
C ILE A 17 -6.34 1.15 7.62
N GLU A 18 -6.14 2.46 7.80
CA GLU A 18 -6.81 3.48 6.99
C GLU A 18 -6.43 3.39 5.52
N ILE A 19 -5.14 3.22 5.23
CA ILE A 19 -4.65 3.05 3.85
C ILE A 19 -5.20 1.76 3.24
N CYS A 20 -5.14 0.64 3.97
CA CYS A 20 -5.66 -0.66 3.53
C CYS A 20 -7.16 -0.61 3.26
N LYS A 21 -7.94 0.12 4.07
CA LYS A 21 -9.38 0.36 3.81
C LYS A 21 -9.59 1.13 2.50
N ALA A 22 -8.77 2.13 2.22
CA ALA A 22 -8.90 2.96 1.03
C ALA A 22 -8.59 2.19 -0.26
N ILE A 23 -7.60 1.29 -0.26
CA ILE A 23 -7.17 0.54 -1.45
C ILE A 23 -7.91 -0.78 -1.65
N ARG A 24 -8.71 -1.24 -0.67
CA ARG A 24 -9.41 -2.53 -0.72
C ARG A 24 -10.37 -2.57 -1.91
N GLY A 25 -10.24 -3.59 -2.76
CA GLY A 25 -11.09 -3.77 -3.94
C GLY A 25 -10.66 -2.95 -5.16
N MET A 26 -9.57 -2.19 -5.08
CA MET A 26 -8.99 -1.52 -6.25
C MET A 26 -8.11 -2.48 -7.06
N ASN A 27 -8.05 -2.27 -8.38
CA ASN A 27 -7.04 -2.90 -9.22
C ASN A 27 -5.63 -2.53 -8.74
N VAL A 28 -4.68 -3.45 -8.91
CA VAL A 28 -3.28 -3.29 -8.47
C VAL A 28 -2.66 -1.99 -9.01
N GLU A 29 -2.87 -1.69 -10.29
CA GLU A 29 -2.35 -0.47 -10.94
C GLU A 29 -2.97 0.81 -10.36
N LYS A 30 -4.29 0.79 -10.13
CA LYS A 30 -5.01 1.90 -9.52
C LYS A 30 -4.54 2.14 -8.09
N ALA A 31 -4.30 1.07 -7.33
CA ALA A 31 -3.77 1.15 -5.97
C ALA A 31 -2.36 1.78 -5.93
N ILE A 32 -1.47 1.39 -6.86
CA ILE A 32 -0.15 2.00 -7.01
C ILE A 32 -0.29 3.50 -7.33
N ASN A 33 -1.12 3.87 -8.29
CA ASN A 33 -1.31 5.29 -8.64
C ASN A 33 -1.90 6.09 -7.47
N PHE A 34 -2.84 5.51 -6.71
CA PHE A 34 -3.43 6.13 -5.53
C PHE A 34 -2.38 6.38 -4.43
N LEU A 35 -1.59 5.37 -4.10
CA LEU A 35 -0.54 5.48 -3.08
C LEU A 35 0.55 6.47 -3.50
N ASP A 36 0.91 6.56 -4.78
CA ASP A 36 1.88 7.55 -5.28
C ASP A 36 1.33 8.98 -5.14
N ASN A 37 0.07 9.21 -5.50
CA ASN A 37 -0.59 10.51 -5.32
C ASN A 37 -0.71 10.91 -3.85
N LEU A 38 -0.90 9.94 -2.95
CA LEU A 38 -0.98 10.13 -1.51
C LEU A 38 0.40 10.47 -0.90
N ILE A 39 1.48 9.84 -1.38
CA ILE A 39 2.87 10.22 -1.04
C ILE A 39 3.19 11.63 -1.54
N LYS A 40 2.75 11.97 -2.77
CA LYS A 40 2.88 13.31 -3.37
C LYS A 40 1.94 14.35 -2.76
N LYS A 41 1.14 14.00 -1.76
CA LYS A 41 0.15 14.85 -1.08
C LYS A 41 -0.92 15.45 -2.00
N LYS A 42 -1.14 14.87 -3.18
CA LYS A 42 -2.19 15.29 -4.13
C LYS A 42 -3.57 14.85 -3.68
N ILE A 43 -3.67 13.71 -2.99
CA ILE A 43 -4.92 13.12 -2.52
C ILE A 43 -4.82 12.86 -1.02
N LYS A 44 -5.88 13.19 -0.27
CA LYS A 44 -6.00 12.94 1.18
C LYS A 44 -6.71 11.61 1.42
N LEU A 45 -6.37 10.94 2.52
CA LEU A 45 -7.18 9.82 3.02
C LEU A 45 -8.52 10.33 3.57
N PRO A 46 -9.53 9.44 3.74
CA PRO A 46 -10.80 9.79 4.40
C PRO A 46 -10.62 10.40 5.80
N CYS A 47 -9.54 10.06 6.51
CA CYS A 47 -9.18 10.66 7.80
C CYS A 47 -8.55 12.07 7.70
N GLY A 48 -8.41 12.62 6.49
CA GLY A 48 -7.82 13.93 6.21
C GLY A 48 -6.29 13.98 6.24
N ARG A 49 -5.60 12.85 6.48
CA ARG A 49 -4.13 12.75 6.58
C ARG A 49 -3.52 12.02 5.38
N TYR A 50 -2.19 12.03 5.29
CA TYR A 50 -1.44 11.49 4.15
C TYR A 50 -0.51 10.31 4.48
N HIS A 51 -0.08 10.13 5.73
CA HIS A 51 0.76 9.02 6.20
C HIS A 51 1.80 8.45 5.19
N PRO A 52 2.75 9.29 4.70
CA PRO A 52 3.64 8.91 3.58
C PRO A 52 4.56 7.72 3.89
N ASN A 53 4.97 7.53 5.15
CA ASN A 53 5.84 6.41 5.54
C ASN A 53 5.11 5.07 5.44
N ALA A 54 3.87 5.00 5.94
CA ALA A 54 3.04 3.79 5.83
C ALA A 54 2.68 3.50 4.37
N ALA A 55 2.37 4.54 3.58
CA ALA A 55 2.08 4.41 2.16
C ALA A 55 3.25 3.82 1.36
N LYS A 56 4.49 4.25 1.64
CA LYS A 56 5.70 3.69 1.01
C LYS A 56 5.88 2.21 1.32
N GLU A 57 5.69 1.79 2.57
CA GLU A 57 5.88 0.39 2.95
C GLU A 57 4.79 -0.51 2.34
N ILE A 58 3.52 -0.05 2.33
CA ILE A 58 2.41 -0.75 1.68
C ILE A 58 2.62 -0.81 0.15
N MET A 59 3.10 0.27 -0.46
CA MET A 59 3.44 0.31 -1.89
C MET A 59 4.46 -0.79 -2.25
N ASN A 60 5.52 -0.91 -1.46
CA ASN A 60 6.57 -1.91 -1.69
C ASN A 60 6.02 -3.33 -1.56
N LEU A 61 5.11 -3.56 -0.60
CA LEU A 61 4.42 -4.84 -0.43
C LEU A 61 3.59 -5.20 -1.68
N ILE A 62 2.81 -4.26 -2.21
CA ILE A 62 1.98 -4.47 -3.42
C ILE A 62 2.87 -4.78 -4.63
N LYS A 63 3.97 -4.05 -4.82
CA LYS A 63 4.92 -4.30 -5.90
C LYS A 63 5.55 -5.69 -5.80
N SER A 64 5.95 -6.10 -4.60
CA SER A 64 6.47 -7.45 -4.35
C SER A 64 5.41 -8.51 -4.63
N ALA A 65 4.17 -8.31 -4.20
CA ALA A 65 3.06 -9.23 -4.47
C ALA A 65 2.77 -9.37 -5.96
N LYS A 66 2.82 -8.26 -6.72
CA LYS A 66 2.68 -8.26 -8.19
C LYS A 66 3.78 -9.11 -8.86
N ALA A 67 5.04 -8.85 -8.53
CA ALA A 67 6.17 -9.61 -9.08
C ALA A 67 6.07 -11.12 -8.73
N ASN A 68 5.60 -11.45 -7.52
CA ASN A 68 5.37 -12.83 -7.12
C ASN A 68 4.23 -13.50 -7.91
N ALA A 69 3.19 -12.74 -8.27
CA ALA A 69 2.12 -13.25 -9.12
C ALA A 69 2.61 -13.48 -10.56
N GLU A 70 3.43 -12.56 -11.10
CA GLU A 70 4.05 -12.70 -12.43
C GLU A 70 5.00 -13.92 -12.48
N ASN A 71 5.81 -14.14 -11.45
CA ASN A 71 6.73 -15.30 -11.39
C ASN A 71 6.04 -16.66 -11.16
N LYS A 72 4.77 -16.65 -10.73
CA LYS A 72 3.96 -17.86 -10.51
C LYS A 72 3.02 -18.18 -11.67
N GLY A 73 2.88 -17.26 -12.62
CA GLY A 73 2.23 -17.50 -13.91
C GLY A 73 3.18 -18.19 -14.87
#